data_AF-A0A9E5P9B3-F1
#
_entry.id   AF-A0A9E5P9B3-F1
#
_cell.length_a   1.000
_cell.length_b   1.000
_cell.length_c   1.000
_cell.angle_alpha   90.00
_cell.angle_beta   90.00
_cell.angle_gamma   90.00
#
_symmetry.space_group_name_H-M   'P 1'
#
loop_
_entity.id
_entity.type
_entity.pdbx_description
1 polymer ?
#
loop_
_entity_poly.entity_id
_entity_poly.type
_entity_poly.pdbx_seq_one_letter_code
_entity_poly.pdbx_strand_id
1 'polypeptide(L)'
;MSLLTLYDALTARLRAVGDGLWPLALRIILCWEFWEAGITKLRGSNWFAEIPWASWQKGFPFPFSHLPADLNWFLATWGELVFAVMLLLGLFTRFAAVSLIVVTMVATAAVHWPAEWQGLAGLWEGYVITAKDAGNFKLPLLFMVMLLPLVFHGGGALSLDRALLRATGRQQATSMGTVDAPSVGLAMLVAGLSVVWVEPVLGLPLLVAGMLVAALTWRSRAPR
;
A
#
# COMPACT_ATOMS: atom_id res chain seq x y z
N MET A 1 -0.19 -8.33 -44.25
CA MET A 1 0.14 -8.61 -42.83
C MET A 1 -1.06 -9.33 -42.23
N SER A 2 -0.88 -10.45 -41.52
CA SER A 2 -2.02 -11.15 -40.91
C SER A 2 -2.56 -10.34 -39.72
N LEU A 3 -3.83 -10.56 -39.35
CA LEU A 3 -4.44 -9.92 -38.16
C LEU A 3 -3.67 -10.24 -36.87
N LEU A 4 -3.15 -11.47 -36.75
CA LEU A 4 -2.34 -11.90 -35.62
C LEU A 4 -1.01 -11.13 -35.55
N THR A 5 -0.31 -10.96 -36.67
CA THR A 5 0.94 -10.19 -36.70
C THR A 5 0.71 -8.70 -36.37
N LEU A 6 -0.42 -8.13 -36.79
CA LEU A 6 -0.79 -6.78 -36.38
C LEU A 6 -1.07 -6.69 -34.88
N TYR A 7 -1.84 -7.63 -34.34
CA TYR A 7 -2.13 -7.72 -32.90
C TYR A 7 -0.86 -7.84 -32.07
N ASP A 8 0.07 -8.71 -32.46
CA ASP A 8 1.36 -8.88 -31.79
C ASP A 8 2.18 -7.59 -31.83
N ALA A 9 2.23 -6.93 -32.99
CA ALA A 9 2.98 -5.69 -33.16
C ALA A 9 2.38 -4.51 -32.38
N LEU A 10 1.05 -4.45 -32.21
CA LEU A 10 0.39 -3.47 -31.36
C LEU A 10 0.64 -3.76 -29.89
N THR A 11 0.49 -5.01 -29.47
CA THR A 11 0.71 -5.46 -28.09
C THR A 11 2.15 -5.20 -27.64
N ALA A 12 3.14 -5.48 -28.50
CA ALA A 12 4.54 -5.22 -28.21
C ALA A 12 4.81 -3.72 -27.95
N ARG A 13 4.23 -2.83 -28.76
CA ARG A 13 4.37 -1.37 -28.58
C ARG A 13 3.69 -0.87 -27.31
N LEU A 14 2.49 -1.37 -27.00
CA LEU A 14 1.79 -1.05 -25.75
C LEU A 14 2.58 -1.51 -24.52
N ARG A 15 3.17 -2.72 -24.57
CA ARG A 15 4.04 -3.21 -23.49
C ARG A 15 5.29 -2.36 -23.33
N ALA A 16 5.90 -1.91 -24.42
CA ALA A 16 7.10 -1.08 -24.39
C ALA A 16 6.88 0.26 -23.64
N VAL A 17 5.72 0.91 -23.83
CA VAL A 17 5.37 2.14 -23.09
C VAL A 17 4.78 1.85 -21.71
N GLY A 18 4.22 0.65 -21.53
CA GLY A 18 3.53 0.23 -20.31
C GLY A 18 4.37 0.33 -19.04
N ASP A 19 5.65 -0.08 -19.09
CA ASP A 19 6.56 -0.03 -17.91
C ASP A 19 6.71 1.41 -17.33
N GLY A 20 6.47 2.45 -18.12
CA GLY A 20 6.44 3.83 -17.66
C GLY A 20 5.05 4.33 -17.29
N LEU A 21 4.05 4.03 -18.12
CA LEU A 21 2.77 4.74 -18.10
C LEU A 21 1.84 4.30 -16.97
N TRP A 22 1.60 3.00 -16.80
CA TRP A 22 0.64 2.55 -15.78
C TRP A 22 1.13 2.82 -14.34
N PRO A 23 2.42 2.66 -13.98
CA PRO A 23 2.88 2.99 -12.64
C PRO A 23 2.81 4.50 -12.40
N LEU A 24 3.07 5.32 -13.42
CA LEU A 24 2.92 6.77 -13.32
C LEU A 24 1.47 7.17 -13.08
N ALA A 25 0.51 6.59 -13.81
CA ALA A 25 -0.91 6.86 -13.62
C ALA A 25 -1.37 6.54 -12.19
N LEU A 26 -0.97 5.38 -11.65
CA LEU A 26 -1.27 5.02 -10.26
C LEU A 26 -0.64 5.99 -9.25
N ARG A 27 0.63 6.38 -9.46
CA ARG A 27 1.32 7.35 -8.58
C ARG A 27 0.65 8.72 -8.59
N ILE A 28 0.15 9.19 -9.75
CA ILE A 28 -0.57 10.46 -9.86
C ILE A 28 -1.88 10.42 -9.09
N ILE A 29 -2.74 9.43 -9.35
CA ILE A 29 -4.04 9.37 -8.69
C ILE A 29 -3.91 9.15 -7.18
N LEU A 30 -3.00 8.25 -6.76
CA LEU A 30 -2.76 8.03 -5.32
C LEU A 30 -2.15 9.25 -4.66
N CYS A 31 -1.23 9.97 -5.32
CA CYS A 31 -0.71 11.22 -4.79
C CYS A 31 -1.83 12.23 -4.58
N TRP A 32 -2.75 12.38 -5.53
CA TRP A 32 -3.89 13.28 -5.38
C TRP A 32 -4.72 12.94 -4.14
N GLU A 33 -5.15 11.69 -4.02
CA GLU A 33 -6.01 11.24 -2.92
C GLU A 33 -5.34 11.40 -1.54
N PHE A 34 -4.08 10.96 -1.41
CA PHE A 34 -3.36 11.10 -0.14
C PHE A 34 -2.96 12.55 0.16
N TRP A 35 -2.67 13.36 -0.85
CA TRP A 35 -2.40 14.77 -0.67
C TRP A 35 -3.63 15.51 -0.15
N GLU A 36 -4.79 15.29 -0.76
CA GLU A 36 -6.06 15.89 -0.31
C GLU A 36 -6.40 15.44 1.12
N ALA A 37 -6.23 14.14 1.43
CA ALA A 37 -6.41 13.62 2.79
C ALA A 37 -5.47 14.31 3.80
N GLY A 38 -4.19 14.45 3.45
CA GLY A 38 -3.19 15.07 4.30
C GLY A 38 -3.40 16.57 4.48
N ILE A 39 -3.73 17.30 3.42
CA ILE A 39 -4.04 18.74 3.50
C ILE A 39 -5.30 19.00 4.32
N THR A 40 -6.31 18.14 4.20
CA THR A 40 -7.51 18.21 5.03
C THR A 40 -7.17 18.06 6.51
N LYS A 41 -6.27 17.13 6.87
CA LYS A 41 -5.80 16.98 8.26
C LYS A 41 -4.91 18.13 8.72
N LEU A 42 -4.08 18.66 7.82
CA LEU A 42 -3.17 19.77 8.14
C LEU A 42 -3.93 21.08 8.42
N ARG A 43 -5.04 21.32 7.70
CA ARG A 43 -5.85 22.54 7.82
C ARG A 43 -7.04 22.38 8.78
N GLY A 44 -7.43 21.15 9.09
CA GLY A 44 -8.54 20.83 9.96
C GLY A 44 -8.17 20.83 11.45
N SER A 45 -9.17 20.62 12.28
CA SER A 45 -8.97 20.33 13.71
C SER A 45 -8.79 18.82 13.92
N ASN A 46 -7.96 18.46 14.91
CA ASN A 46 -7.77 17.07 15.30
C ASN A 46 -9.01 16.51 16.01
N TRP A 47 -9.99 16.06 15.24
CA TRP A 47 -11.16 15.37 15.77
C TRP A 47 -10.84 13.97 16.29
N PHE A 48 -9.63 13.42 16.04
CA PHE A 48 -9.23 12.14 16.64
C PHE A 48 -9.03 12.23 18.16
N ALA A 49 -8.85 13.43 18.71
CA ALA A 49 -8.80 13.62 20.16
C ALA A 49 -10.18 13.46 20.84
N GLU A 50 -11.26 13.49 20.06
CA GLU A 50 -12.64 13.34 20.54
C GLU A 50 -13.11 11.86 20.50
N ILE A 51 -12.20 10.93 20.21
CA ILE A 51 -12.45 9.48 20.10
C ILE A 51 -12.22 8.85 21.47
N PRO A 52 -13.30 8.58 22.24
CA PRO A 52 -14.05 7.35 22.01
C PRO A 52 -15.57 7.50 22.11
N TRP A 53 -16.14 8.69 21.91
CA TRP A 53 -17.57 8.95 22.18
C TRP A 53 -18.50 8.66 20.98
N ALA A 54 -17.98 8.26 19.83
CA ALA A 54 -18.77 7.93 18.63
C ALA A 54 -18.92 6.41 18.47
N SER A 55 -20.16 5.95 18.26
CA SER A 55 -20.52 4.52 18.14
C SER A 55 -19.84 3.75 17.00
N TRP A 56 -19.24 4.46 16.05
CA TRP A 56 -18.63 3.91 14.82
C TRP A 56 -17.10 3.90 14.83
N GLN A 57 -16.45 4.37 15.90
CA GLN A 57 -14.99 4.44 15.99
C GLN A 57 -14.47 3.39 16.98
N LYS A 58 -13.59 2.49 16.52
CA LYS A 58 -13.00 1.44 17.38
C LYS A 58 -11.77 1.92 18.16
N GLY A 59 -11.20 3.06 17.77
CA GLY A 59 -9.90 3.54 18.26
C GLY A 59 -8.72 2.92 17.50
N PHE A 60 -7.54 3.49 17.70
CA PHE A 60 -6.34 3.04 16.98
C PHE A 60 -5.96 1.60 17.36
N PRO A 61 -5.52 0.77 16.39
CA PRO A 61 -4.97 -0.55 16.68
C PRO A 61 -3.60 -0.43 17.39
N PHE A 62 -3.18 -1.46 18.11
CA PHE A 62 -1.81 -1.57 18.61
C PHE A 62 -0.79 -1.48 17.45
N PRO A 63 0.36 -0.81 17.60
CA PRO A 63 0.83 -0.08 18.78
C PRO A 63 0.35 1.39 18.86
N PHE A 64 -0.38 1.87 17.86
CA PHE A 64 -0.84 3.26 17.76
C PHE A 64 -1.84 3.63 18.85
N SER A 65 -2.54 2.65 19.44
CA SER A 65 -3.35 2.81 20.65
C SER A 65 -2.60 3.38 21.85
N HIS A 66 -1.27 3.22 21.91
CA HIS A 66 -0.44 3.75 23.00
C HIS A 66 0.13 5.13 22.71
N LEU A 67 -0.08 5.66 21.51
CA LEU A 67 0.36 7.00 21.15
C LEU A 67 -0.75 8.02 21.44
N PRO A 68 -0.42 9.24 21.89
CA PRO A 68 -1.39 10.32 22.02
C PRO A 68 -2.10 10.60 20.68
N ALA A 69 -3.36 11.01 20.73
CA ALA A 69 -4.15 11.32 19.53
C ALA A 69 -3.49 12.39 18.64
N ASP A 70 -2.85 13.41 19.23
CA ASP A 70 -2.11 14.43 18.50
C ASP A 70 -0.89 13.86 17.75
N LEU A 71 -0.21 12.89 18.34
CA LEU A 71 0.92 12.23 17.68
C LEU A 71 0.42 11.35 16.53
N ASN A 72 -0.65 10.60 16.71
CA ASN A 72 -1.26 9.81 15.62
C ASN A 72 -1.74 10.72 14.48
N TRP A 73 -2.40 11.84 14.79
CA TRP A 73 -2.84 12.83 13.81
C TRP A 73 -1.66 13.43 13.05
N PHE A 74 -0.60 13.82 13.77
CA PHE A 74 0.63 14.34 13.17
C PHE A 74 1.27 13.31 12.21
N LEU A 75 1.45 12.07 12.67
CA LEU A 75 2.05 10.99 11.88
C LEU A 75 1.21 10.66 10.65
N ALA A 76 -0.11 10.60 10.77
CA ALA A 76 -1.01 10.37 9.64
C ALA A 76 -0.92 11.54 8.64
N THR A 77 -1.02 12.78 9.10
CA THR A 77 -0.94 13.99 8.26
C THR A 77 0.34 14.03 7.44
N TRP A 78 1.49 13.94 8.11
CA TRP A 78 2.78 14.03 7.44
C TRP A 78 3.14 12.77 6.68
N GLY A 79 2.71 11.60 7.15
CA GLY A 79 2.84 10.35 6.42
C GLY A 79 2.12 10.43 5.06
N GLU A 80 0.86 10.86 5.05
CA GLU A 80 0.11 11.06 3.81
C GLU A 80 0.79 12.07 2.88
N LEU A 81 1.17 13.25 3.38
CA LEU A 81 1.76 14.31 2.55
C LEU A 81 3.14 13.93 1.98
N VAL A 82 4.05 13.47 2.84
CA VAL A 82 5.42 13.16 2.44
C VAL A 82 5.44 11.94 1.53
N PHE A 83 4.74 10.87 1.89
CA PHE A 83 4.74 9.66 1.06
C PHE A 83 3.92 9.85 -0.22
N ALA A 84 2.90 10.71 -0.27
CA ALA A 84 2.24 11.08 -1.53
C ALA A 84 3.22 11.73 -2.51
N VAL A 85 4.03 12.70 -2.06
CA VAL A 85 5.02 13.38 -2.91
C VAL A 85 6.13 12.42 -3.33
N MET A 86 6.67 11.62 -2.40
CA MET A 86 7.66 10.59 -2.73
C MET A 86 7.11 9.61 -3.76
N LEU A 87 5.85 9.19 -3.59
CA LEU A 87 5.16 8.29 -4.51
C LEU A 87 4.99 8.95 -5.89
N LEU A 88 4.53 10.20 -5.97
CA LEU A 88 4.38 10.94 -7.23
C LEU A 88 5.68 10.98 -8.03
N LEU A 89 6.78 11.34 -7.37
CA LEU A 89 8.11 11.40 -7.99
C LEU A 89 8.67 10.01 -8.33
N GLY A 90 8.11 8.96 -7.73
CA GLY A 90 8.66 7.61 -7.81
C GLY A 90 10.03 7.53 -7.11
N LEU A 91 10.16 8.19 -5.97
CA LEU A 91 11.36 8.23 -5.12
C LEU A 91 11.15 7.30 -3.93
N PHE A 92 11.98 6.27 -3.80
CA PHE A 92 11.81 5.18 -2.85
C PHE A 92 10.39 4.59 -2.90
N THR A 93 9.90 4.30 -4.12
CA THR A 93 8.49 3.98 -4.40
C THR A 93 7.95 2.87 -3.52
N ARG A 94 8.72 1.80 -3.31
CA ARG A 94 8.30 0.66 -2.47
C ARG A 94 8.13 1.05 -1.01
N PHE A 95 9.03 1.88 -0.49
CA PHE A 95 8.95 2.39 0.86
C PHE A 95 7.72 3.29 1.02
N ALA A 96 7.55 4.28 0.15
CA ALA A 96 6.38 5.16 0.16
C ALA A 96 5.06 4.37 0.06
N ALA A 97 4.98 3.38 -0.84
CA ALA A 97 3.79 2.55 -1.01
C ALA A 97 3.48 1.70 0.24
N VAL A 98 4.49 1.07 0.84
CA VAL A 98 4.33 0.30 2.10
C VAL A 98 3.91 1.22 3.25
N SER A 99 4.48 2.42 3.35
CA SER A 99 4.09 3.40 4.38
C SER A 99 2.65 3.86 4.21
N LEU A 100 2.20 4.12 2.97
CA LEU A 100 0.82 4.48 2.68
C LEU A 100 -0.16 3.31 2.92
N ILE A 101 0.27 2.07 2.69
CA ILE A 101 -0.47 0.87 3.12
C ILE A 101 -0.67 0.88 4.64
N VAL A 102 0.39 1.11 5.42
CA VAL A 102 0.30 1.17 6.89
C VAL A 102 -0.67 2.25 7.33
N VAL A 103 -0.51 3.48 6.81
CA VAL A 103 -1.40 4.61 7.13
C VAL A 103 -2.86 4.27 6.80
N THR A 104 -3.10 3.75 5.59
CA THR A 104 -4.45 3.39 5.12
C THR A 104 -5.09 2.33 6.00
N MET A 105 -4.36 1.28 6.37
CA MET A 105 -4.89 0.18 7.16
C MET A 105 -5.08 0.53 8.64
N VAL A 106 -4.21 1.36 9.21
CA VAL A 106 -4.41 1.89 10.57
C VAL A 106 -5.64 2.79 10.61
N ALA A 107 -5.80 3.69 9.64
CA ALA A 107 -7.02 4.49 9.50
C ALA A 107 -8.25 3.61 9.28
N THR A 108 -8.13 2.56 8.47
CA THR A 108 -9.22 1.61 8.24
C THR A 108 -9.63 0.92 9.53
N ALA A 109 -8.69 0.36 10.28
CA ALA A 109 -8.97 -0.28 11.56
C ALA A 109 -9.60 0.68 12.58
N ALA A 110 -9.14 1.93 12.60
CA ALA A 110 -9.61 2.93 13.57
C ALA A 110 -11.04 3.42 13.31
N VAL A 111 -11.37 3.69 12.03
CA VAL A 111 -12.60 4.43 11.68
C VAL A 111 -13.35 3.90 10.45
N HIS A 112 -12.81 2.93 9.70
CA HIS A 112 -13.46 2.38 8.50
C HIS A 112 -13.70 0.85 8.52
N TRP A 113 -13.51 0.18 9.65
CA TRP A 113 -13.73 -1.27 9.76
C TRP A 113 -15.02 -1.55 10.54
N PRO A 114 -15.92 -2.44 10.08
CA PRO A 114 -17.17 -2.71 10.78
C PRO A 114 -16.90 -3.24 12.19
N ALA A 115 -17.64 -2.72 13.19
CA ALA A 115 -17.55 -3.08 14.62
C ALA A 115 -17.55 -4.59 14.83
N GLU A 116 -18.54 -5.24 14.24
CA GLU A 116 -18.73 -6.68 14.23
C GLU A 116 -19.18 -7.10 12.83
N TRP A 117 -18.76 -8.29 12.41
CA TRP A 117 -19.23 -8.88 11.17
C TRP A 117 -19.33 -10.40 11.36
N GLN A 118 -20.46 -10.99 11.00
CA GLN A 118 -20.67 -12.43 11.09
C GLN A 118 -20.62 -13.04 9.69
N GLY A 119 -19.41 -13.43 9.28
CA GLY A 119 -19.16 -14.02 7.97
C GLY A 119 -19.04 -13.01 6.82
N LEU A 120 -18.64 -13.50 5.65
CA LEU A 120 -18.26 -12.66 4.51
C LEU A 120 -19.40 -11.77 4.00
N ALA A 121 -20.65 -12.22 4.09
CA ALA A 121 -21.81 -11.44 3.66
C ALA A 121 -21.96 -10.16 4.52
N GLY A 122 -21.91 -10.28 5.85
CA GLY A 122 -21.97 -9.14 6.75
C GLY A 122 -20.75 -8.22 6.62
N LEU A 123 -19.56 -8.77 6.38
CA LEU A 123 -18.38 -7.94 6.08
C LEU A 123 -18.59 -7.12 4.81
N TRP A 124 -19.18 -7.72 3.77
CA TRP A 124 -19.40 -7.08 2.47
C TRP A 124 -20.35 -5.88 2.54
N GLU A 125 -21.25 -5.82 3.53
CA GLU A 125 -22.11 -4.66 3.76
C GLU A 125 -21.31 -3.38 4.05
N GLY A 126 -20.09 -3.52 4.58
CA GLY A 126 -19.18 -2.39 4.78
C GLY A 126 -18.40 -1.94 3.55
N TYR A 127 -18.53 -2.64 2.42
CA TYR A 127 -17.99 -2.22 1.13
C TYR A 127 -18.86 -1.14 0.48
N VAL A 128 -18.96 0.00 1.14
CA VAL A 128 -19.80 1.13 0.74
C VAL A 128 -19.06 2.46 0.87
N ILE A 129 -19.62 3.51 0.28
CA ILE A 129 -19.20 4.91 0.49
C ILE A 129 -20.45 5.66 0.92
N THR A 130 -20.59 5.90 2.22
CA THR A 130 -21.72 6.59 2.81
C THR A 130 -21.30 7.32 4.07
N ALA A 131 -22.04 8.37 4.44
CA ALA A 131 -21.87 9.03 5.73
C ALA A 131 -22.45 8.22 6.91
N LYS A 132 -23.01 7.03 6.64
CA LYS A 132 -23.61 6.14 7.64
C LYS A 132 -22.61 5.10 8.16
N ASP A 133 -22.84 4.64 9.38
CA ASP A 133 -21.98 3.70 10.11
C ASP A 133 -22.06 2.26 9.55
N ALA A 134 -21.29 1.96 8.50
CA ALA A 134 -21.29 0.64 7.87
C ALA A 134 -19.90 -0.04 7.82
N GLY A 135 -18.83 0.59 8.32
CA GLY A 135 -17.46 0.23 7.96
C GLY A 135 -16.93 1.23 6.92
N ASN A 136 -17.47 1.32 5.71
CA ASN A 136 -16.96 2.24 4.67
C ASN A 136 -15.52 1.94 4.21
N PHE A 137 -15.10 0.66 4.20
CA PHE A 137 -13.74 0.29 3.79
C PHE A 137 -13.55 0.22 2.26
N LYS A 138 -14.56 0.57 1.45
CA LYS A 138 -14.47 0.49 -0.02
C LYS A 138 -13.33 1.31 -0.59
N LEU A 139 -13.23 2.58 -0.20
CA LEU A 139 -12.17 3.47 -0.71
C LEU A 139 -10.77 3.04 -0.19
N PRO A 140 -10.58 2.75 1.10
CA PRO A 140 -9.33 2.16 1.58
C PRO A 140 -8.92 0.89 0.82
N LEU A 141 -9.85 -0.04 0.58
CA LEU A 141 -9.55 -1.27 -0.16
C LEU A 141 -9.09 -0.99 -1.60
N LEU A 142 -9.69 -0.01 -2.28
CA LEU A 142 -9.22 0.41 -3.60
C LEU A 142 -7.80 0.98 -3.54
N PHE A 143 -7.48 1.80 -2.54
CA PHE A 143 -6.12 2.32 -2.36
C PHE A 143 -5.12 1.19 -2.13
N MET A 144 -5.46 0.19 -1.31
CA MET A 144 -4.64 -0.99 -1.09
C MET A 144 -4.36 -1.74 -2.40
N VAL A 145 -5.42 -2.01 -3.18
CA VAL A 145 -5.30 -2.68 -4.49
C VAL A 145 -4.44 -1.89 -5.47
N MET A 146 -4.48 -0.55 -5.43
CA MET A 146 -3.65 0.31 -6.29
C MET A 146 -2.20 0.45 -5.80
N LEU A 147 -1.95 0.35 -4.49
CA LEU A 147 -0.61 0.42 -3.89
C LEU A 147 0.17 -0.89 -4.07
N LEU A 148 -0.48 -2.05 -4.00
CA LEU A 148 0.18 -3.35 -4.10
C LEU A 148 1.01 -3.53 -5.38
N PRO A 149 0.51 -3.18 -6.59
CA PRO A 149 1.33 -3.17 -7.80
C PRO A 149 2.61 -2.34 -7.65
N LEU A 150 2.57 -1.20 -6.96
CA LEU A 150 3.73 -0.34 -6.77
C LEU A 150 4.74 -0.94 -5.77
N VAL A 151 4.28 -1.74 -4.81
CA VAL A 151 5.16 -2.51 -3.91
C VAL A 151 5.93 -3.59 -4.69
N PHE A 152 5.22 -4.39 -5.49
CA PHE A 152 5.83 -5.51 -6.21
C PHE A 152 6.62 -5.06 -7.45
N HIS A 153 6.06 -4.18 -8.26
CA HIS A 153 6.67 -3.69 -9.50
C HIS A 153 7.66 -2.54 -9.26
N GLY A 154 7.36 -1.63 -8.34
CA GLY A 154 8.09 -0.36 -8.17
C GLY A 154 7.54 0.76 -9.05
N GLY A 155 8.24 1.91 -9.09
CA GLY A 155 7.77 3.15 -9.73
C GLY A 155 7.76 3.17 -11.26
N GLY A 156 8.22 2.10 -11.91
CA GLY A 156 8.29 2.01 -13.38
C GLY A 156 9.44 2.80 -14.00
N ALA A 157 9.46 2.86 -15.34
CA ALA A 157 10.51 3.53 -16.09
C ALA A 157 10.57 5.06 -15.89
N LEU A 158 9.43 5.69 -15.59
CA LEU A 158 9.29 7.14 -15.38
C LEU A 158 9.35 7.51 -13.89
N SER A 159 10.36 7.03 -13.18
CA SER A 159 10.53 7.25 -11.74
C SER A 159 11.93 7.74 -11.39
N LEU A 160 12.06 8.48 -10.29
CA LEU A 160 13.36 8.86 -9.74
C LEU A 160 14.16 7.62 -9.28
N ASP A 161 13.52 6.55 -8.82
CA ASP A 161 14.17 5.27 -8.54
C ASP A 161 14.93 4.74 -9.77
N ARG A 162 14.28 4.77 -10.95
CA ARG A 162 14.93 4.36 -12.20
C ARG A 162 16.08 5.30 -12.57
N ALA A 163 15.90 6.61 -12.39
CA ALA A 163 16.97 7.59 -12.64
C ALA A 163 18.19 7.34 -11.74
N LEU A 164 17.98 7.07 -10.45
CA LEU A 164 19.03 6.76 -9.48
C LEU A 164 19.77 5.47 -9.82
N LEU A 165 19.06 4.41 -10.22
CA LEU A 165 19.67 3.15 -10.66
C LEU A 165 20.55 3.36 -11.90
N ARG A 166 20.12 4.20 -12.84
CA ARG A 166 20.93 4.56 -14.03
C ARG A 166 22.16 5.37 -13.65
N ALA A 167 21.98 6.42 -12.82
CA ALA A 167 23.07 7.30 -12.39
C ALA A 167 24.15 6.56 -11.58
N THR A 168 23.76 5.52 -10.84
CA THR A 168 24.68 4.72 -10.01
C THR A 168 25.16 3.43 -10.68
N GLY A 169 24.83 3.19 -11.96
CA GLY A 169 25.24 1.99 -12.69
C GLY A 169 24.63 0.67 -12.18
N ARG A 170 23.61 0.71 -11.32
CA ARG A 170 23.00 -0.47 -10.67
C ARG A 170 21.80 -1.05 -11.42
N GLN A 171 21.73 -0.85 -12.73
CA GLN A 171 20.57 -1.25 -13.53
C GLN A 171 20.27 -2.75 -13.46
N GLN A 172 21.30 -3.58 -13.26
CA GLN A 172 21.18 -5.03 -13.16
C GLN A 172 20.64 -5.51 -11.80
N ALA A 173 20.69 -4.66 -10.76
CA ALA A 173 20.21 -5.00 -9.42
C ALA A 173 18.68 -5.18 -9.34
N THR A 174 17.94 -4.70 -10.34
CA THR A 174 16.48 -4.78 -10.40
C THR A 174 15.98 -5.59 -11.60
N SER A 175 16.79 -6.48 -12.16
CA SER A 175 16.33 -7.41 -13.20
C SER A 175 15.24 -8.32 -12.65
N MET A 176 14.28 -8.72 -13.48
CA MET A 176 13.22 -9.65 -13.10
C MET A 176 13.83 -10.96 -12.59
N GLY A 177 13.61 -11.26 -11.31
CA GLY A 177 14.07 -12.49 -10.68
C GLY A 177 13.11 -13.66 -10.92
N THR A 178 13.55 -14.86 -10.55
CA THR A 178 12.68 -16.04 -10.45
C THR A 178 11.91 -16.00 -9.13
N VAL A 179 10.68 -16.50 -9.10
CA VAL A 179 9.98 -16.74 -7.83
C VAL A 179 10.72 -17.82 -7.04
N ASP A 180 11.29 -17.43 -5.90
CA ASP A 180 11.99 -18.28 -4.95
C ASP A 180 11.46 -18.10 -3.52
N ALA A 181 11.94 -18.90 -2.58
CA ALA A 181 11.46 -18.85 -1.19
C ALA A 181 11.58 -17.44 -0.57
N PRO A 182 12.71 -16.71 -0.66
CA PRO A 182 12.77 -15.33 -0.19
C PRO A 182 11.71 -14.41 -0.80
N SER A 183 11.47 -14.50 -2.11
CA SER A 183 10.42 -13.70 -2.77
C SER A 183 9.01 -14.02 -2.26
N VAL A 184 8.72 -15.30 -1.98
CA VAL A 184 7.47 -15.74 -1.35
C VAL A 184 7.36 -15.18 0.07
N GLY A 185 8.45 -15.26 0.86
CA GLY A 185 8.51 -14.70 2.20
C GLY A 185 8.21 -13.20 2.21
N LEU A 186 8.81 -12.43 1.30
CA LEU A 186 8.53 -10.99 1.14
C LEU A 186 7.07 -10.73 0.73
N ALA A 187 6.50 -11.54 -0.18
CA ALA A 187 5.09 -11.41 -0.56
C ALA A 187 4.15 -11.66 0.63
N MET A 188 4.45 -12.67 1.46
CA MET A 188 3.72 -12.95 2.68
C MET A 188 3.84 -11.82 3.71
N LEU A 189 5.01 -11.18 3.82
CA LEU A 189 5.18 -10.00 4.66
C LEU A 189 4.30 -8.84 4.19
N VAL A 190 4.27 -8.56 2.89
CA VAL A 190 3.42 -7.49 2.33
C VAL A 190 1.94 -7.80 2.55
N ALA A 191 1.52 -9.05 2.32
CA ALA A 191 0.14 -9.47 2.54
C ALA A 191 -0.26 -9.43 4.02
N GLY A 192 0.59 -9.96 4.90
CA GLY A 192 0.37 -9.96 6.34
C GLY A 192 0.31 -8.55 6.90
N LEU A 193 1.23 -7.68 6.47
CA LEU A 193 1.21 -6.27 6.80
C LEU A 193 -0.12 -5.66 6.36
N SER A 194 -0.53 -5.83 5.11
CA SER A 194 -1.76 -5.25 4.56
C SER A 194 -3.06 -5.65 5.29
N VAL A 195 -3.06 -6.68 6.14
CA VAL A 195 -4.27 -7.22 6.78
C VAL A 195 -4.21 -7.18 8.31
N VAL A 196 -3.01 -7.13 8.91
CA VAL A 196 -2.83 -7.32 10.38
C VAL A 196 -3.62 -6.34 11.25
N TRP A 197 -3.88 -5.12 10.77
CA TRP A 197 -4.60 -4.12 11.57
C TRP A 197 -6.11 -4.35 11.63
N VAL A 198 -6.69 -4.97 10.60
CA VAL A 198 -8.14 -5.23 10.53
C VAL A 198 -8.47 -6.66 10.92
N GLU A 199 -7.61 -7.63 10.57
CA GLU A 199 -7.77 -9.05 10.88
C GLU A 199 -6.44 -9.64 11.41
N PRO A 200 -6.08 -9.37 12.68
CA PRO A 200 -4.81 -9.80 13.26
C PRO A 200 -4.59 -11.32 13.23
N VAL A 201 -5.67 -12.11 13.34
CA VAL A 201 -5.63 -13.58 13.30
C VAL A 201 -5.11 -14.10 11.96
N LEU A 202 -5.36 -13.36 10.87
CA LEU A 202 -4.83 -13.70 9.54
C LEU A 202 -3.48 -13.02 9.28
N GLY A 203 -3.35 -11.75 9.67
CA GLY A 203 -2.14 -10.96 9.40
C GLY A 203 -0.90 -11.44 10.15
N LEU A 204 -1.03 -11.77 11.45
CA LEU A 204 0.12 -12.19 12.28
C LEU A 204 0.77 -13.49 11.79
N PRO A 205 0.02 -14.59 11.49
CA PRO A 205 0.63 -15.79 10.93
C PRO A 205 1.33 -15.54 9.60
N LEU A 206 0.75 -14.71 8.72
CA LEU A 206 1.39 -14.34 7.45
C LEU A 206 2.71 -13.59 7.66
N LEU A 207 2.75 -12.65 8.61
CA LEU A 207 3.97 -11.94 8.98
C LEU A 207 5.03 -12.90 9.54
N VAL A 208 4.66 -13.77 10.49
CA VAL A 208 5.57 -14.73 11.11
C VAL A 208 6.11 -15.71 10.07
N ALA A 209 5.24 -16.33 9.28
CA ALA A 209 5.65 -17.27 8.25
C ALA A 209 6.49 -16.57 7.15
N GLY A 210 6.14 -15.35 6.75
CA GLY A 210 6.93 -14.55 5.82
C GLY A 210 8.34 -14.25 6.34
N MET A 211 8.46 -13.87 7.62
CA MET A 211 9.77 -13.65 8.28
C MET A 211 10.59 -14.93 8.33
N LEU A 212 9.98 -16.06 8.71
CA LEU A 212 10.66 -17.35 8.77
C LEU A 212 11.17 -17.80 7.40
N VAL A 213 10.31 -17.74 6.38
CA VAL A 213 10.67 -18.11 5.00
C VAL A 213 11.80 -17.20 4.51
N ALA A 214 11.68 -15.88 4.67
CA ALA A 214 12.72 -14.95 4.26
C ALA A 214 14.03 -15.21 5.01
N ALA A 215 14.03 -15.28 6.34
CA ALA A 215 15.23 -15.40 7.16
C ALA A 215 15.97 -16.73 6.95
N LEU A 216 15.24 -17.85 6.86
CA LEU A 216 15.84 -19.19 6.72
C LEU A 216 16.43 -19.43 5.33
N THR A 217 15.93 -18.72 4.30
CA THR A 217 16.33 -18.96 2.91
C THR A 217 17.16 -17.83 2.31
N TRP A 218 17.26 -16.66 2.97
CA TRP A 218 17.98 -15.47 2.49
C TRP A 218 19.43 -15.75 2.08
N ARG A 219 20.13 -16.62 2.82
CA ARG A 219 21.55 -16.91 2.60
C ARG A 219 21.84 -17.97 1.55
N SER A 220 20.81 -18.64 1.01
CA SER A 220 21.01 -19.75 0.09
C SER A 220 21.43 -19.33 -1.34
N ARG A 221 21.57 -18.02 -1.62
CA ARG A 221 22.06 -17.49 -2.91
C ARG A 221 22.87 -16.19 -2.73
N ALA A 222 24.11 -16.29 -2.25
CA ALA A 222 25.11 -15.30 -2.64
C ALA A 222 25.58 -15.65 -4.07
N PRO A 223 25.56 -14.71 -5.04
CA PRO A 223 26.20 -14.96 -6.32
C PRO A 223 27.69 -15.23 -6.10
N ARG A 224 28.19 -16.33 -6.67
CA ARG A 224 29.62 -16.53 -6.93
C ARG A 224 30.03 -15.70 -8.13
#